data_AF-A0A815XLZ1-F1
#
_entry.id   AF-A0A815XLZ1-F1
#
_cell.length_a   1.000
_cell.length_b   1.000
_cell.length_c   1.000
_cell.angle_alpha   90.00
_cell.angle_beta   90.00
_cell.angle_gamma   90.00
#
_symmetry.space_group_name_H-M   'P 1'
#
loop_
_entity.id
_entity.type
_entity.pdbx_description
1 polymer ?
#
loop_
_entity_poly.entity_id
_entity_poly.type
_entity_poly.pdbx_seq_one_letter_code
_entity_poly.pdbx_strand_id
1 'polypeptide(L)'
;MLSITDAIESHNEHDDDCRLVRQYERRQLKLGKRLAYILRYGAEKEGCQVDEGWIPLQDLMKVTLLREYTENEVLGEIQTSYSYRKTPRYQWERRTNGVHVRAAYGRRFERNPYHGQTQIRRLLDLALEYICENVENYDFEGFPDEFLLNEIIHRIKRNGKLTSRKLQGLLSSTMEHLDLDGIYLTESGIKAIYTKCPNLKVLSLKSCGYVLNDHYCEQIIRKCPLIESLDLSYCKHLTDRTLNNLIKYYSNNLIQLILSGNHNYTGDTIVRLVSECEQLKQLDMWDNPNCTNDILNILIAIAKSRGDDRTITIVHKNLLHPAVAPTNPWAVVNAKTR
;
A
#
# COMPACT_ATOMS: atom_id res chain seq x y z
N MET A 1 -54.30 34.85 10.85
CA MET A 1 -53.92 34.25 12.14
C MET A 1 -53.56 32.80 11.87
N LEU A 2 -52.27 32.52 11.66
CA LEU A 2 -51.74 31.15 11.84
C LEU A 2 -51.85 30.86 13.33
N SER A 3 -52.51 29.77 13.72
CA SER A 3 -52.74 29.51 15.15
C SER A 3 -51.40 29.18 15.81
N ILE A 4 -51.30 29.48 17.11
CA ILE A 4 -50.12 29.16 17.93
C ILE A 4 -49.79 27.65 17.87
N THR A 5 -50.77 26.79 17.56
CA THR A 5 -50.56 25.36 17.28
C THR A 5 -49.74 25.10 16.00
N ASP A 6 -49.97 25.81 14.89
CA ASP A 6 -49.20 25.63 13.64
C ASP A 6 -47.72 26.04 13.80
N ALA A 7 -47.44 27.01 14.69
CA ALA A 7 -46.09 27.46 15.01
C ALA A 7 -45.35 26.51 15.98
N ILE A 8 -46.09 25.79 16.84
CA ILE A 8 -45.52 24.77 17.75
C ILE A 8 -45.31 23.44 17.01
N GLU A 9 -46.22 23.07 16.10
CA GLU A 9 -46.06 21.89 15.25
C GLU A 9 -44.87 22.04 14.28
N SER A 10 -44.70 23.20 13.63
CA SER A 10 -43.53 23.45 12.77
C SER A 10 -42.19 23.58 13.50
N HIS A 11 -42.17 24.02 14.77
CA HIS A 11 -40.96 23.98 15.61
C HIS A 11 -40.64 22.57 16.13
N ASN A 12 -41.65 21.75 16.44
CA ASN A 12 -41.46 20.36 16.86
C ASN A 12 -41.05 19.46 15.68
N GLU A 13 -41.60 19.64 14.48
CA GLU A 13 -41.20 18.88 13.29
C GLU A 13 -39.75 19.13 12.90
N HIS A 14 -39.25 20.38 13.01
CA HIS A 14 -37.84 20.69 12.71
C HIS A 14 -36.87 20.12 13.75
N ASP A 15 -37.27 20.08 15.03
CA ASP A 15 -36.43 19.53 16.11
C ASP A 15 -36.49 18.00 16.15
N ASP A 16 -37.61 17.38 15.77
CA ASP A 16 -37.75 15.94 15.58
C ASP A 16 -37.05 15.45 14.31
N ASP A 17 -37.09 16.19 13.19
CA ASP A 17 -36.26 15.90 12.01
C ASP A 17 -34.77 15.97 12.34
N CYS A 18 -34.33 16.98 13.09
CA CYS A 18 -32.94 17.06 13.57
C CYS A 18 -32.56 15.89 14.49
N ARG A 19 -33.50 15.39 15.32
CA ARG A 19 -33.28 14.22 16.18
C ARG A 19 -33.23 12.92 15.38
N LEU A 20 -34.13 12.74 14.43
CA LEU A 20 -34.20 11.58 13.54
C LEU A 20 -32.95 11.50 12.65
N VAL A 21 -32.50 12.62 12.09
CA VAL A 21 -31.24 12.70 11.33
C VAL A 21 -30.05 12.33 12.21
N ARG A 22 -29.93 12.89 13.42
CA ARG A 22 -28.86 12.53 14.36
C ARG A 22 -28.91 11.06 14.79
N GLN A 23 -30.11 10.49 14.95
CA GLN A 23 -30.30 9.10 15.32
C GLN A 23 -29.92 8.17 14.16
N TYR A 24 -30.29 8.53 12.93
CA TYR A 24 -29.90 7.86 11.70
C TYR A 24 -28.38 7.92 11.49
N GLU A 25 -27.76 9.08 11.64
CA GLU A 25 -26.29 9.25 11.57
C GLU A 25 -25.57 8.40 12.63
N ARG A 26 -26.08 8.36 13.87
CA ARG A 26 -25.53 7.51 14.92
C ARG A 26 -25.69 6.02 14.61
N ARG A 27 -26.81 5.63 14.00
CA ARG A 27 -27.10 4.26 13.58
C ARG A 27 -26.16 3.84 12.45
N GLN A 28 -25.97 4.67 11.43
CA GLN A 28 -25.02 4.44 10.35
C GLN A 28 -23.57 4.39 10.86
N LEU A 29 -23.19 5.28 11.77
CA LEU A 29 -21.86 5.25 12.39
C LEU A 29 -21.61 3.97 13.18
N LYS A 30 -22.63 3.42 13.85
CA LYS A 30 -22.55 2.13 14.53
C LYS A 30 -22.43 0.98 13.53
N LEU A 31 -23.21 1.01 12.44
CA LEU A 31 -23.13 0.01 11.37
C LEU A 31 -21.72 -0.05 10.77
N GLY A 32 -21.16 1.09 10.36
CA GLY A 32 -19.80 1.14 9.80
C GLY A 32 -18.74 0.60 10.77
N LYS A 33 -18.83 0.91 12.07
CA LYS A 33 -17.91 0.37 13.09
C LYS A 33 -18.06 -1.15 13.25
N ARG A 34 -19.29 -1.67 13.29
CA ARG A 34 -19.56 -3.11 13.40
C ARG A 34 -19.06 -3.85 12.15
N LEU A 35 -19.35 -3.34 10.95
CA LEU A 35 -18.87 -3.91 9.70
C LEU A 35 -17.34 -3.87 9.60
N ALA A 36 -16.70 -2.79 10.02
CA ALA A 36 -15.24 -2.72 10.07
C ALA A 36 -14.65 -3.78 11.00
N TYR A 37 -15.25 -4.05 12.16
CA TYR A 37 -14.81 -5.13 13.05
C TYR A 37 -15.02 -6.51 12.40
N ILE A 38 -16.24 -6.81 11.96
CA ILE A 38 -16.61 -8.14 11.46
C ILE A 38 -15.79 -8.47 10.22
N LEU A 39 -15.82 -7.62 9.19
CA LEU A 39 -15.19 -7.89 7.90
C LEU A 39 -13.65 -7.89 7.95
N ARG A 40 -13.04 -7.37 9.03
CA ARG A 40 -11.58 -7.36 9.19
C ARG A 40 -11.06 -8.48 10.08
N TYR A 41 -11.77 -8.76 11.17
CA TYR A 41 -11.23 -9.58 12.27
C TYR A 41 -12.27 -10.49 12.93
N GLY A 42 -13.55 -10.12 12.87
CA GLY A 42 -14.61 -10.78 13.63
C GLY A 42 -15.32 -11.90 12.88
N ALA A 43 -15.27 -11.94 11.55
CA ALA A 43 -16.11 -12.81 10.74
C ALA A 43 -16.00 -14.30 11.12
N GLU A 44 -14.79 -14.84 11.18
CA GLU A 44 -14.58 -16.25 11.58
C GLU A 44 -15.03 -16.52 13.02
N LYS A 45 -14.76 -15.58 13.94
CA LYS A 45 -15.18 -15.68 15.35
C LYS A 45 -16.70 -15.65 15.51
N GLU A 46 -17.37 -14.95 14.62
CA GLU A 46 -18.83 -14.87 14.53
C GLU A 46 -19.41 -16.02 13.69
N GLY A 47 -18.59 -16.98 13.24
CA GLY A 47 -19.02 -18.21 12.55
C GLY A 47 -19.21 -18.08 11.04
N CYS A 48 -18.74 -17.00 10.41
CA CYS A 48 -18.79 -16.86 8.95
C CYS A 48 -17.73 -17.74 8.28
N GLN A 49 -18.07 -18.28 7.10
CA GLN A 49 -17.05 -18.85 6.21
C GLN A 49 -16.29 -17.72 5.52
N VAL A 50 -14.96 -17.72 5.69
CA VAL A 50 -14.06 -16.71 5.12
C VAL A 50 -13.12 -17.40 4.14
N ASP A 51 -13.13 -16.93 2.89
CA ASP A 51 -12.26 -17.42 1.82
C ASP A 51 -11.45 -16.26 1.26
N GLU A 52 -10.15 -16.20 1.55
CA GLU A 52 -9.27 -15.08 1.18
C GLU A 52 -9.85 -13.69 1.60
N GLY A 53 -10.48 -13.67 2.78
CA GLY A 53 -11.16 -12.49 3.35
C GLY A 53 -12.57 -12.24 2.81
N TRP A 54 -13.01 -12.97 1.78
CA TRP A 54 -14.37 -12.89 1.24
C TRP A 54 -15.37 -13.65 2.09
N ILE A 55 -16.50 -13.01 2.33
CA ILE A 55 -17.61 -13.53 3.13
C ILE A 55 -18.89 -13.44 2.28
N PRO A 56 -19.67 -14.52 2.15
CA PRO A 56 -21.00 -14.45 1.56
C PRO A 56 -21.89 -13.49 2.35
N LEU A 57 -22.57 -12.56 1.68
CA LEU A 57 -23.41 -11.56 2.34
C LEU A 57 -24.50 -12.22 3.21
N GLN A 58 -25.03 -13.36 2.77
CA GLN A 58 -26.02 -14.13 3.53
C GLN A 58 -25.49 -14.65 4.87
N ASP A 59 -24.20 -15.01 4.93
CA ASP A 59 -23.56 -15.44 6.18
C ASP A 59 -23.27 -14.24 7.08
N LEU A 60 -22.84 -13.11 6.48
CA LEU A 60 -22.67 -11.86 7.21
C LEU A 60 -23.95 -11.41 7.91
N MET A 61 -25.12 -11.58 7.28
CA MET A 61 -26.42 -11.22 7.87
C MET A 61 -26.83 -12.12 9.05
N LYS A 62 -26.18 -13.27 9.25
CA LYS A 62 -26.42 -14.15 10.42
C LYS A 62 -25.68 -13.67 11.67
N VAL A 63 -24.72 -12.74 11.52
CA VAL A 63 -23.89 -12.25 12.63
C VAL A 63 -24.74 -11.44 13.62
N THR A 64 -24.66 -11.78 14.90
CA THR A 64 -25.48 -11.18 15.97
C THR A 64 -25.34 -9.65 16.03
N LEU A 65 -24.13 -9.13 15.77
CA LEU A 65 -23.87 -7.69 15.74
C LEU A 65 -24.67 -6.95 14.65
N LEU A 66 -25.07 -7.63 13.58
CA LEU A 66 -25.80 -7.05 12.45
C LEU A 66 -27.31 -7.31 12.47
N ARG A 67 -27.83 -8.03 13.47
CA ARG A 67 -29.26 -8.42 13.58
C ARG A 67 -30.28 -7.27 13.47
N GLU A 68 -29.87 -6.04 13.76
CA GLU A 68 -30.72 -4.85 13.76
C GLU A 68 -30.76 -4.15 12.38
N TYR A 69 -29.97 -4.62 11.41
CA TYR A 69 -29.83 -4.02 10.09
C TYR A 69 -30.33 -4.96 9.00
N THR A 70 -30.85 -4.37 7.93
CA THR A 70 -31.28 -5.06 6.72
C THR A 70 -30.10 -5.31 5.78
N GLU A 71 -30.25 -6.28 4.87
CA GLU A 71 -29.24 -6.56 3.84
C GLU A 71 -28.94 -5.32 2.98
N ASN A 72 -29.97 -4.53 2.66
CA ASN A 72 -29.83 -3.28 1.90
C ASN A 72 -29.06 -2.20 2.66
N GLU A 73 -29.27 -2.05 3.97
CA GLU A 73 -28.48 -1.11 4.79
C GLU A 73 -27.00 -1.52 4.81
N VAL A 74 -26.72 -2.81 5.00
CA VAL A 74 -25.36 -3.35 5.03
C VAL A 74 -24.66 -3.18 3.68
N LEU A 75 -25.32 -3.58 2.59
CA LEU A 75 -24.77 -3.44 1.24
C LEU A 75 -24.59 -1.97 0.86
N GLY A 76 -25.53 -1.10 1.26
CA GLY A 76 -25.44 0.34 1.07
C GLY A 76 -24.20 0.94 1.74
N GLU A 77 -23.93 0.60 3.01
CA GLU A 77 -22.70 1.03 3.69
C GLU A 77 -21.46 0.47 2.98
N ILE A 78 -21.45 -0.80 2.58
CA ILE A 78 -20.31 -1.41 1.86
C ILE A 78 -19.99 -0.67 0.55
N GLN A 79 -21.01 -0.25 -0.19
CA GLN A 79 -20.87 0.44 -1.48
C GLN A 79 -20.52 1.93 -1.35
N THR A 80 -20.94 2.57 -0.27
CA THR A 80 -20.82 4.03 -0.08
C THR A 80 -19.76 4.44 0.93
N SER A 81 -19.14 3.50 1.64
CA SER A 81 -18.14 3.81 2.66
C SER A 81 -16.75 4.00 2.05
N TYR A 82 -16.24 5.23 2.16
CA TYR A 82 -14.91 5.62 1.68
C TYR A 82 -14.00 6.07 2.82
N SER A 83 -12.69 5.84 2.64
CA SER A 83 -11.65 6.41 3.48
C SER A 83 -11.59 7.92 3.30
N TYR A 84 -10.87 8.61 4.19
CA TYR A 84 -10.59 10.04 4.03
C TYR A 84 -9.94 10.37 2.67
N ARG A 85 -9.17 9.45 2.10
CA ARG A 85 -8.54 9.61 0.77
C ARG A 85 -9.44 9.15 -0.39
N LYS A 86 -10.76 9.07 -0.17
CA LYS A 86 -11.77 8.67 -1.16
C LYS A 86 -11.54 7.28 -1.78
N THR A 87 -10.98 6.34 -1.01
CA THR A 87 -10.89 4.93 -1.43
C THR A 87 -11.96 4.08 -0.77
N PRO A 88 -12.57 3.11 -1.48
CA PRO A 88 -13.55 2.20 -0.87
C PRO A 88 -12.97 1.52 0.38
N ARG A 89 -13.75 1.47 1.47
CA ARG A 89 -13.36 0.75 2.71
C ARG A 89 -13.63 -0.75 2.64
N TYR A 90 -14.47 -1.15 1.70
CA TYR A 90 -14.90 -2.52 1.48
C TYR A 90 -14.83 -2.82 -0.01
N GLN A 91 -14.73 -4.11 -0.33
CA GLN A 91 -14.86 -4.63 -1.68
C GLN A 91 -16.05 -5.58 -1.70
N TRP A 92 -16.74 -5.63 -2.82
CA TRP A 92 -17.86 -6.54 -3.03
C TRP A 92 -17.85 -7.02 -4.47
N GLU A 93 -18.30 -8.24 -4.69
CA GLU A 93 -18.46 -8.82 -6.02
C GLU A 93 -19.63 -9.80 -6.05
N ARG A 94 -20.17 -10.04 -7.24
CA ARG A 94 -21.26 -11.01 -7.43
C ARG A 94 -20.68 -12.30 -8.00
N ARG A 95 -20.67 -13.35 -7.17
CA ARG A 95 -20.28 -14.71 -7.58
C ARG A 95 -21.52 -15.53 -7.94
N THR A 96 -21.31 -16.74 -8.46
CA THR A 96 -22.38 -17.71 -8.77
C THR A 96 -23.28 -17.99 -7.57
N ASN A 97 -22.73 -17.93 -6.35
CA ASN A 97 -23.42 -18.26 -5.11
C ASN A 97 -23.94 -17.01 -4.36
N GLY A 98 -24.00 -15.85 -5.02
CA GLY A 98 -24.50 -14.60 -4.44
C GLY A 98 -23.44 -13.52 -4.25
N VAL A 99 -23.80 -12.47 -3.52
CA VAL A 99 -22.91 -11.33 -3.25
C VAL A 99 -21.89 -11.73 -2.18
N HIS A 100 -20.62 -11.50 -2.47
CA HIS A 100 -19.51 -11.68 -1.55
C HIS A 100 -18.91 -10.33 -1.21
N VAL A 101 -18.50 -10.16 0.04
CA VAL A 101 -17.99 -8.89 0.55
C VAL A 101 -16.73 -9.13 1.38
N ARG A 102 -15.82 -8.15 1.40
CA ARG A 102 -14.63 -8.16 2.25
C ARG A 102 -14.20 -6.77 2.65
N ALA A 103 -13.38 -6.66 3.69
CA ALA A 103 -12.68 -5.42 3.98
C ALA A 103 -11.68 -5.09 2.87
N ALA A 104 -11.59 -3.81 2.49
CA ALA A 104 -10.46 -3.33 1.71
C ALA A 104 -9.29 -3.09 2.67
N TYR A 105 -8.29 -3.97 2.66
CA TYR A 105 -7.04 -3.75 3.38
C TYR A 105 -6.21 -2.67 2.66
N GLY A 106 -5.49 -1.84 3.42
CA GLY A 106 -4.47 -0.95 2.83
C GLY A 106 -4.45 0.52 3.21
N ARG A 107 -5.39 1.10 3.99
CA ARG A 107 -5.33 2.56 4.31
C ARG A 107 -5.86 2.94 5.69
N ARG A 108 -5.28 4.00 6.27
CA ARG A 108 -5.70 4.62 7.55
C ARG A 108 -7.21 4.92 7.55
N PHE A 109 -7.93 4.27 8.49
CA PHE A 109 -9.33 4.55 8.75
C PHE A 109 -9.52 5.94 9.38
N GLU A 110 -8.52 6.38 10.14
CA GLU A 110 -8.54 7.59 10.94
C GLU A 110 -7.38 8.52 10.53
N ARG A 111 -7.71 9.81 10.33
CA ARG A 111 -6.76 10.83 9.88
C ARG A 111 -5.82 11.29 11.00
N ASN A 112 -6.36 11.45 12.20
CA ASN A 112 -5.70 12.09 13.32
C ASN A 112 -5.59 11.10 14.49
N PRO A 113 -4.40 10.91 15.08
CA PRO A 113 -4.26 10.09 16.27
C PRO A 113 -4.99 10.64 17.50
N TYR A 114 -5.52 11.86 17.40
CA TYR A 114 -6.30 12.51 18.43
C TYR A 114 -7.81 12.61 18.07
N HIS A 115 -8.64 12.76 19.09
CA HIS A 115 -10.06 13.04 18.93
C HIS A 115 -10.28 14.50 18.50
N GLY A 116 -10.73 14.72 17.25
CA GLY A 116 -11.10 16.04 16.76
C GLY A 116 -9.97 17.08 16.91
N GLN A 117 -10.29 18.19 17.57
CA GLN A 117 -9.35 19.28 17.91
C GLN A 117 -8.74 19.13 19.33
N THR A 118 -8.87 17.97 19.96
CA THR A 118 -8.33 17.71 21.30
C THR A 118 -6.91 17.13 21.24
N GLN A 119 -6.23 17.10 22.38
CA GLN A 119 -4.96 16.39 22.58
C GLN A 119 -5.17 14.96 23.11
N ILE A 120 -6.41 14.47 23.18
CA ILE A 120 -6.72 13.14 23.69
C ILE A 120 -6.46 12.13 22.58
N ARG A 121 -5.50 11.24 22.82
CA ARG A 121 -5.14 10.17 21.88
C ARG A 121 -6.25 9.14 21.78
N ARG A 122 -6.44 8.59 20.59
CA ARG A 122 -7.37 7.50 20.35
C ARG A 122 -6.82 6.20 20.90
N LEU A 123 -7.75 5.30 21.26
CA LEU A 123 -7.41 3.98 21.78
C LEU A 123 -6.52 3.19 20.82
N LEU A 124 -6.80 3.25 19.51
CA LEU A 124 -5.98 2.58 18.49
C LEU A 124 -4.52 3.04 18.55
N ASP A 125 -4.27 4.34 18.69
CA ASP A 125 -2.91 4.88 18.74
C ASP A 125 -2.18 4.52 20.03
N LEU A 126 -2.88 4.44 21.15
CA LEU A 126 -2.31 3.96 22.42
C LEU A 126 -1.99 2.46 22.34
N ALA A 127 -2.90 1.66 21.79
CA ALA A 127 -2.70 0.22 21.59
C ALA A 127 -1.53 -0.06 20.64
N LEU A 128 -1.44 0.67 19.52
CA LEU A 128 -0.32 0.52 18.57
C LEU A 128 1.02 0.90 19.19
N GLU A 129 1.08 1.95 20.01
CA GLU A 129 2.31 2.29 20.74
C GLU A 129 2.72 1.16 21.68
N TYR A 130 1.79 0.65 22.49
CA TYR A 130 2.05 -0.46 23.38
C TYR A 130 2.54 -1.72 22.64
N ILE A 131 1.89 -2.06 21.51
CA ILE A 131 2.30 -3.17 20.64
C ILE A 131 3.70 -2.93 20.07
N CYS A 132 4.03 -1.70 19.63
CA CYS A 132 5.36 -1.39 19.10
C CYS A 132 6.47 -1.57 20.14
N GLU A 133 6.19 -1.27 21.41
CA GLU A 133 7.12 -1.47 22.52
C GLU A 133 7.30 -2.95 22.87
N ASN A 134 6.24 -3.75 22.70
CA ASN A 134 6.18 -5.15 23.11
C ASN A 134 6.06 -6.13 21.93
N VAL A 135 6.52 -5.72 20.73
CA VAL A 135 6.26 -6.44 19.47
C VAL A 135 6.73 -7.89 19.49
N GLU A 136 7.76 -8.20 20.28
CA GLU A 136 8.34 -9.53 20.43
C GLU A 136 7.42 -10.50 21.20
N ASN A 137 6.42 -9.97 21.92
CA ASN A 137 5.44 -10.75 22.67
C ASN A 137 4.21 -11.13 21.82
N TYR A 138 4.18 -10.71 20.55
CA TYR A 138 3.06 -10.95 19.66
C TYR A 138 3.51 -11.79 18.47
N ASP A 139 2.67 -12.74 18.09
CA ASP A 139 2.77 -13.46 16.83
C ASP A 139 1.80 -12.85 15.82
N PHE A 140 2.34 -12.39 14.69
CA PHE A 140 1.56 -11.82 13.59
C PHE A 140 1.43 -12.79 12.42
N GLU A 141 1.84 -14.05 12.58
CA GLU A 141 1.63 -15.07 11.56
C GLU A 141 0.12 -15.22 11.28
N GLY A 142 -0.26 -15.16 9.99
CA GLY A 142 -1.66 -15.19 9.57
C GLY A 142 -2.46 -13.92 9.88
N PHE A 143 -1.85 -12.86 10.41
CA PHE A 143 -2.56 -11.62 10.66
C PHE A 143 -2.99 -10.96 9.33
N PRO A 144 -4.30 -10.73 9.11
CA PRO A 144 -4.83 -10.37 7.80
C PRO A 144 -4.64 -8.90 7.43
N ASP A 145 -4.32 -8.04 8.41
CA ASP A 145 -4.29 -6.59 8.20
C ASP A 145 -2.87 -6.07 7.95
N GLU A 146 -2.48 -6.18 6.69
CA GLU A 146 -1.23 -5.61 6.16
C GLU A 146 -1.04 -4.14 6.56
N PHE A 147 -2.10 -3.33 6.57
CA PHE A 147 -2.00 -1.92 6.89
C PHE A 147 -1.51 -1.70 8.33
N LEU A 148 -2.05 -2.46 9.28
CA LEU A 148 -1.60 -2.39 10.67
C LEU A 148 -0.18 -2.92 10.84
N LEU A 149 0.21 -3.99 10.12
CA LEU A 149 1.60 -4.47 10.12
C LEU A 149 2.57 -3.40 9.62
N ASN A 150 2.24 -2.76 8.50
CA ASN A 150 3.03 -1.67 7.94
C ASN A 150 3.09 -0.46 8.86
N GLU A 151 1.99 -0.10 9.52
CA GLU A 151 1.98 0.99 10.51
C GLU A 151 2.87 0.65 11.72
N ILE A 152 2.87 -0.60 12.20
CA ILE A 152 3.77 -1.07 13.26
C ILE A 152 5.23 -0.99 12.79
N ILE A 153 5.55 -1.54 11.61
CA ILE A 153 6.89 -1.48 11.01
C ILE A 153 7.36 -0.03 10.92
N HIS A 154 6.55 0.87 10.35
CA HIS A 154 6.89 2.28 10.21
C HIS A 154 7.11 2.99 11.55
N ARG A 155 6.29 2.72 12.57
CA ARG A 155 6.47 3.31 13.91
C ARG A 155 7.76 2.84 14.57
N ILE A 156 8.03 1.54 14.53
CA ILE A 156 9.26 0.98 15.10
C ILE A 156 10.49 1.49 14.33
N LYS A 157 10.40 1.60 12.99
CA LYS A 157 11.43 2.19 12.10
C LYS A 157 11.71 3.64 12.48
N ARG A 158 10.68 4.49 12.62
CA ARG A 158 10.82 5.91 12.98
C ARG A 158 11.47 6.11 14.35
N ASN A 159 11.26 5.18 15.26
CA ASN A 159 11.87 5.19 16.59
C ASN A 159 13.29 4.59 16.62
N GLY A 160 13.83 4.13 15.48
CA GLY A 160 15.16 3.51 15.38
C GLY A 160 15.28 2.16 16.09
N LYS A 161 14.16 1.51 16.42
CA LYS A 161 14.12 0.27 17.22
C LYS A 161 13.87 -0.98 16.36
N LEU A 162 13.84 -0.85 15.03
CA LEU A 162 13.50 -1.94 14.12
C LEU A 162 14.72 -2.80 13.86
N THR A 163 14.78 -3.96 14.51
CA THR A 163 15.82 -4.96 14.30
C THR A 163 15.33 -6.02 13.31
N SER A 164 16.26 -6.76 12.69
CA SER A 164 15.90 -7.87 11.80
C SER A 164 15.09 -8.98 12.50
N ARG A 165 15.24 -9.14 13.82
CA ARG A 165 14.42 -10.06 14.63
C ARG A 165 12.97 -9.57 14.76
N LYS A 166 12.76 -8.29 15.08
CA LYS A 166 11.42 -7.70 15.15
C LYS A 166 10.73 -7.71 13.79
N LEU A 167 11.49 -7.42 12.73
CA LEU A 167 10.99 -7.52 11.36
C LEU A 167 10.49 -8.93 11.04
N GLN A 168 11.26 -9.98 11.38
CA GLN A 168 10.86 -11.38 11.14
C GLN A 168 9.51 -11.76 11.77
N GLY A 169 9.18 -11.20 12.93
CA GLY A 169 7.88 -11.43 13.59
C GLY A 169 6.72 -10.66 12.95
N LEU A 170 7.01 -9.59 12.20
CA LEU A 170 6.01 -8.72 11.55
C LEU A 170 5.73 -9.10 10.09
N LEU A 171 6.64 -9.84 9.45
CA LEU A 171 6.48 -10.29 8.07
C LEU A 171 5.45 -11.43 7.98
N SER A 172 4.53 -11.32 7.03
CA SER A 172 3.42 -12.25 6.82
C SER A 172 3.13 -12.44 5.33
N SER A 173 2.47 -13.55 4.99
CA SER A 173 2.08 -13.88 3.60
C SER A 173 1.02 -12.95 3.03
N THR A 174 0.35 -12.19 3.89
CA THR A 174 -0.66 -11.19 3.53
C THR A 174 -0.05 -9.86 3.04
N MET A 175 1.27 -9.71 3.13
CA MET A 175 1.95 -8.48 2.71
C MET A 175 2.07 -8.37 1.20
N GLU A 176 1.61 -7.24 0.67
CA GLU A 176 1.78 -6.81 -0.72
C GLU A 176 2.75 -5.62 -0.84
N HIS A 177 2.93 -4.84 0.22
CA HIS A 177 3.69 -3.59 0.30
C HIS A 177 4.62 -3.64 1.50
N LEU A 178 5.90 -3.40 1.27
CA LEU A 178 6.92 -3.41 2.32
C LEU A 178 7.97 -2.33 2.05
N ASP A 179 8.05 -1.34 2.94
CA ASP A 179 9.08 -0.30 2.90
C ASP A 179 10.09 -0.45 4.04
N LEU A 180 11.32 -0.79 3.68
CA LEU A 180 12.43 -0.97 4.59
C LEU A 180 13.53 0.08 4.41
N ASP A 181 13.24 1.23 3.77
CA ASP A 181 14.23 2.29 3.50
C ASP A 181 15.05 2.64 4.75
N GLY A 182 16.37 2.54 4.64
CA GLY A 182 17.33 2.93 5.68
C GLY A 182 17.43 1.97 6.87
N ILE A 183 16.91 0.75 6.76
CA ILE A 183 17.03 -0.27 7.80
C ILE A 183 18.31 -1.10 7.60
N TYR A 184 19.01 -1.36 8.70
CA TYR A 184 20.10 -2.35 8.72
C TYR A 184 19.54 -3.78 8.73
N LEU A 185 19.57 -4.43 7.56
CA LEU A 185 19.12 -5.81 7.40
C LEU A 185 20.28 -6.81 7.55
N THR A 186 20.06 -7.86 8.33
CA THR A 186 20.92 -9.06 8.35
C THR A 186 20.51 -10.02 7.25
N GLU A 187 21.36 -11.01 6.95
CA GLU A 187 21.04 -12.10 6.01
C GLU A 187 19.73 -12.81 6.37
N SER A 188 19.49 -13.04 7.67
CA SER A 188 18.25 -13.62 8.18
C SER A 188 17.03 -12.72 7.97
N GLY A 189 17.21 -11.39 8.06
CA GLY A 189 16.17 -10.42 7.75
C GLY A 189 15.78 -10.48 6.28
N ILE A 190 16.77 -10.50 5.37
CA ILE A 190 16.52 -10.61 3.92
C ILE A 190 15.87 -11.95 3.58
N LYS A 191 16.35 -13.05 4.17
CA LYS A 191 15.75 -14.37 4.01
C LYS A 191 14.28 -14.37 4.38
N ALA A 192 13.93 -13.74 5.49
CA ALA A 192 12.56 -13.66 5.95
C ALA A 192 11.63 -12.96 4.95
N ILE A 193 12.10 -11.91 4.27
CA ILE A 193 11.31 -11.17 3.26
C ILE A 193 10.82 -12.13 2.19
N TYR A 194 11.73 -12.86 1.55
CA TYR A 194 11.37 -13.72 0.42
C TYR A 194 10.77 -15.08 0.84
N THR A 195 10.89 -15.48 2.11
CA THR A 195 10.23 -16.71 2.61
C THR A 195 8.83 -16.47 3.16
N LYS A 196 8.60 -15.31 3.79
CA LYS A 196 7.34 -15.01 4.47
C LYS A 196 6.38 -14.18 3.63
N CYS A 197 6.86 -13.42 2.64
CA CYS A 197 6.03 -12.50 1.86
C CYS A 197 6.03 -12.85 0.36
N PRO A 198 5.44 -13.99 -0.08
CA PRO A 198 5.41 -14.38 -1.49
C PRO A 198 4.52 -13.46 -2.35
N ASN A 199 3.57 -12.74 -1.74
CA ASN A 199 2.59 -11.90 -2.43
C ASN A 199 3.02 -10.43 -2.58
N LEU A 200 4.31 -10.11 -2.35
CA LEU A 200 4.82 -8.74 -2.47
C LEU A 200 4.68 -8.22 -3.90
N LYS A 201 4.07 -7.03 -3.99
CA LYS A 201 3.92 -6.20 -5.19
C LYS A 201 4.81 -4.96 -5.13
N VAL A 202 4.97 -4.36 -3.96
CA VAL A 202 5.76 -3.15 -3.75
C VAL A 202 6.82 -3.41 -2.67
N LEU A 203 8.09 -3.28 -3.03
CA LEU A 203 9.21 -3.48 -2.12
C LEU A 203 10.22 -2.33 -2.23
N SER A 204 10.54 -1.72 -1.09
CA SER A 204 11.64 -0.76 -0.98
C SER A 204 12.72 -1.30 -0.06
N LEU A 205 13.92 -1.50 -0.61
CA LEU A 205 15.16 -1.85 0.08
C LEU A 205 16.19 -0.72 -0.04
N LYS A 206 15.71 0.50 -0.25
CA LYS A 206 16.55 1.68 -0.39
C LYS A 206 17.48 1.82 0.81
N SER A 207 18.76 2.06 0.55
CA SER A 207 19.80 2.19 1.58
C SER A 207 19.93 0.97 2.52
N CYS A 208 19.42 -0.22 2.15
CA CYS A 208 19.65 -1.48 2.88
C CYS A 208 20.92 -2.22 2.42
N GLY A 209 21.79 -1.55 1.65
CA GLY A 209 22.77 -2.14 0.76
C GLY A 209 23.98 -2.85 1.38
N TYR A 210 24.16 -2.90 2.70
CA TYR A 210 25.37 -3.49 3.29
C TYR A 210 25.45 -5.02 3.07
N VAL A 211 24.34 -5.73 3.26
CA VAL A 211 24.28 -7.20 3.09
C VAL A 211 23.65 -7.58 1.75
N LEU A 212 22.86 -6.69 1.14
CA LEU A 212 22.13 -6.97 -0.08
C LEU A 212 23.07 -7.06 -1.29
N ASN A 213 23.10 -8.24 -1.93
CA ASN A 213 23.90 -8.53 -3.12
C ASN A 213 23.05 -9.24 -4.19
N ASP A 214 23.63 -9.51 -5.36
CA ASP A 214 22.91 -10.14 -6.48
C ASP A 214 22.32 -11.52 -6.13
N HIS A 215 22.94 -12.28 -5.21
CA HIS A 215 22.41 -13.58 -4.78
C HIS A 215 21.10 -13.42 -4.02
N TYR A 216 21.04 -12.50 -3.05
CA TYR A 216 19.82 -12.24 -2.30
C TYR A 216 18.74 -11.60 -3.16
N CYS A 217 19.09 -10.66 -4.05
CA CYS A 217 18.15 -10.11 -5.03
C CYS A 217 17.58 -11.21 -5.92
N GLU A 218 18.38 -12.17 -6.39
CA GLU A 218 17.88 -13.32 -7.15
C GLU A 218 16.86 -14.14 -6.35
N GLN A 219 17.08 -14.37 -5.05
CA GLN A 219 16.11 -15.08 -4.20
C GLN A 219 14.79 -14.33 -4.06
N ILE A 220 14.85 -13.01 -3.81
CA ILE A 220 13.65 -12.16 -3.75
C ILE A 220 12.90 -12.23 -5.07
N ILE A 221 13.61 -12.04 -6.20
CA ILE A 221 13.02 -12.03 -7.53
C ILE A 221 12.27 -13.35 -7.83
N ARG A 222 12.86 -14.48 -7.45
CA ARG A 222 12.28 -15.81 -7.72
C ARG A 222 11.14 -16.20 -6.79
N LYS A 223 11.11 -15.66 -5.58
CA LYS A 223 10.15 -16.06 -4.53
C LYS A 223 9.00 -15.08 -4.33
N CYS A 224 9.14 -13.86 -4.85
CA CYS A 224 8.10 -12.84 -4.84
C CYS A 224 7.67 -12.54 -6.29
N PRO A 225 6.96 -13.45 -6.99
CA PRO A 225 6.72 -13.32 -8.44
C PRO A 225 5.82 -12.14 -8.85
N LEU A 226 5.15 -11.51 -7.88
CA LEU A 226 4.15 -10.45 -8.10
C LEU A 226 4.71 -9.02 -7.99
N ILE A 227 6.03 -8.85 -7.88
CA ILE A 227 6.62 -7.51 -7.73
C ILE A 227 6.35 -6.65 -8.97
N GLU A 228 5.69 -5.52 -8.73
CA GLU A 228 5.37 -4.48 -9.71
C GLU A 228 6.24 -3.23 -9.49
N SER A 229 6.58 -2.90 -8.23
CA SER A 229 7.38 -1.74 -7.87
C SER A 229 8.54 -2.13 -6.97
N LEU A 230 9.76 -1.81 -7.39
CA LEU A 230 10.98 -2.15 -6.66
C LEU A 230 11.91 -0.94 -6.52
N ASP A 231 12.28 -0.60 -5.29
CA ASP A 231 13.30 0.41 -4.98
C ASP A 231 14.56 -0.25 -4.40
N LEU A 232 15.65 -0.16 -5.16
CA LEU A 232 16.99 -0.65 -4.82
C LEU A 232 17.99 0.51 -4.76
N SER A 233 17.53 1.73 -4.48
CA SER A 233 18.40 2.91 -4.45
C SER A 233 19.49 2.77 -3.39
N TYR A 234 20.70 3.22 -3.71
CA TYR A 234 21.89 3.15 -2.84
C TYR A 234 22.28 1.72 -2.40
N CYS A 235 21.92 0.70 -3.17
CA CYS A 235 22.34 -0.70 -2.99
C CYS A 235 23.62 -1.00 -3.80
N LYS A 236 24.77 -0.59 -3.26
CA LYS A 236 26.07 -0.54 -3.96
C LYS A 236 26.71 -1.88 -4.34
N HIS A 237 26.18 -3.01 -3.87
CA HIS A 237 26.72 -4.35 -4.18
C HIS A 237 25.93 -5.09 -5.27
N LEU A 238 24.93 -4.43 -5.86
CA LEU A 238 24.17 -4.96 -6.98
C LEU A 238 24.85 -4.65 -8.31
N THR A 239 24.68 -5.54 -9.29
CA THR A 239 25.28 -5.42 -10.62
C THR A 239 24.25 -5.72 -11.70
N ASP A 240 24.67 -5.69 -12.97
CA ASP A 240 23.87 -6.14 -14.10
C ASP A 240 23.28 -7.54 -13.93
N ARG A 241 23.87 -8.41 -13.10
CA ARG A 241 23.26 -9.71 -12.77
C ARG A 241 21.87 -9.54 -12.16
N THR A 242 21.65 -8.57 -11.28
CA THR A 242 20.32 -8.28 -10.74
C THR A 242 19.37 -7.80 -11.82
N LEU A 243 19.79 -6.89 -12.71
CA LEU A 243 18.94 -6.42 -13.82
C LEU A 243 18.58 -7.55 -14.80
N ASN A 244 19.54 -8.41 -15.13
CA ASN A 244 19.30 -9.59 -15.97
C ASN A 244 18.25 -10.53 -15.35
N ASN A 245 18.26 -10.69 -14.03
CA ASN A 245 17.23 -11.45 -13.31
C ASN A 245 15.87 -10.75 -13.35
N LEU A 246 15.83 -9.42 -13.16
CA LEU A 246 14.57 -8.66 -13.27
C LEU A 246 13.95 -8.79 -14.67
N ILE A 247 14.74 -8.68 -15.72
CA ILE A 247 14.30 -8.89 -17.11
C ILE A 247 13.72 -10.30 -17.26
N LYS A 248 14.46 -11.32 -16.80
CA LYS A 248 14.06 -12.72 -16.94
C LYS A 248 12.74 -13.07 -16.25
N TYR A 249 12.51 -12.55 -15.05
CA TYR A 249 11.38 -12.97 -14.22
C TYR A 249 10.22 -11.96 -14.19
N TYR A 250 10.48 -10.67 -14.44
CA TYR A 250 9.49 -9.60 -14.29
C TYR A 250 9.25 -8.77 -15.55
N SER A 251 9.69 -9.20 -16.73
CA SER A 251 9.46 -8.49 -18.01
C SER A 251 8.00 -8.06 -18.22
N ASN A 252 7.04 -8.87 -17.78
CA ASN A 252 5.60 -8.62 -17.96
C ASN A 252 4.90 -7.95 -16.76
N ASN A 253 5.57 -7.81 -15.61
CA ASN A 253 4.94 -7.37 -14.36
C ASN A 253 5.54 -6.08 -13.80
N LEU A 254 6.81 -5.76 -14.13
CA LEU A 254 7.50 -4.62 -13.53
C LEU A 254 6.96 -3.29 -14.08
N ILE A 255 6.38 -2.48 -13.19
CA ILE A 255 5.79 -1.17 -13.48
C ILE A 255 6.75 -0.04 -13.08
N GLN A 256 7.44 -0.18 -11.95
CA GLN A 256 8.33 0.84 -11.40
C GLN A 256 9.64 0.23 -10.90
N LEU A 257 10.75 0.82 -11.31
CA LEU A 257 12.09 0.47 -10.82
C LEU A 257 12.87 1.73 -10.44
N ILE A 258 13.39 1.76 -9.21
CA ILE A 258 14.21 2.86 -8.69
C ILE A 258 15.60 2.33 -8.35
N LEU A 259 16.62 2.89 -9.01
CA LEU A 259 18.04 2.50 -8.95
C LEU A 259 18.95 3.68 -8.62
N SER A 260 18.40 4.78 -8.09
CA SER A 260 19.16 6.01 -7.80
C SER A 260 20.40 5.73 -6.94
N GLY A 261 21.52 6.35 -7.30
CA GLY A 261 22.77 6.24 -6.54
C GLY A 261 23.49 4.89 -6.66
N ASN A 262 23.10 4.07 -7.64
CA ASN A 262 23.80 2.83 -7.99
C ASN A 262 24.69 3.03 -9.23
N HIS A 263 25.97 2.64 -9.13
CA HIS A 263 26.97 2.92 -10.18
C HIS A 263 27.45 1.69 -10.95
N ASN A 264 26.97 0.49 -10.61
CA ASN A 264 27.47 -0.77 -11.15
C ASN A 264 26.59 -1.35 -12.28
N TYR A 265 25.55 -0.63 -12.69
CA TYR A 265 24.72 -1.02 -13.82
C TYR A 265 25.26 -0.41 -15.10
N THR A 266 25.34 -1.21 -16.17
CA THR A 266 25.79 -0.73 -17.49
C THR A 266 24.63 -0.15 -18.29
N GLY A 267 24.95 0.81 -19.17
CA GLY A 267 23.97 1.39 -20.08
C GLY A 267 23.29 0.36 -20.99
N ASP A 268 24.04 -0.64 -21.48
CA ASP A 268 23.51 -1.69 -22.35
C ASP A 268 22.45 -2.55 -21.64
N THR A 269 22.70 -2.92 -20.38
CA THR A 269 21.74 -3.71 -19.59
C THR A 269 20.48 -2.90 -19.28
N ILE A 270 20.62 -1.59 -19.05
CA ILE A 270 19.48 -0.68 -18.86
C ILE A 270 18.67 -0.52 -20.15
N VAL A 271 19.32 -0.39 -21.31
CA VAL A 271 18.66 -0.37 -22.62
C VAL A 271 17.86 -1.66 -22.82
N ARG A 272 18.45 -2.81 -22.48
CA ARG A 272 17.78 -4.10 -22.59
C ARG A 272 16.58 -4.22 -21.65
N LEU A 273 16.72 -3.74 -20.40
CA LEU A 273 15.62 -3.65 -19.44
C LEU A 273 14.46 -2.83 -19.99
N VAL A 274 14.71 -1.63 -20.51
CA VAL A 274 13.67 -0.76 -21.08
C VAL A 274 13.10 -1.32 -22.38
N SER A 275 13.85 -2.13 -23.12
CA SER A 275 13.35 -2.78 -24.34
C SER A 275 12.43 -3.97 -24.03
N GLU A 276 12.80 -4.81 -23.07
CA GLU A 276 12.08 -6.06 -22.76
C GLU A 276 10.95 -5.88 -21.72
N CYS A 277 11.05 -4.91 -20.81
CA CYS A 277 10.01 -4.63 -19.81
C CYS A 277 8.96 -3.66 -20.36
N GLU A 278 8.01 -4.15 -21.15
CA GLU A 278 7.00 -3.32 -21.84
C GLU A 278 6.03 -2.61 -20.89
N GLN A 279 5.79 -3.16 -19.69
CA GLN A 279 4.90 -2.58 -18.67
C GLN A 279 5.60 -1.53 -17.79
N LEU A 280 6.92 -1.33 -17.94
CA LEU A 280 7.69 -0.41 -17.11
C LEU A 280 7.28 1.03 -17.41
N LYS A 281 6.62 1.69 -16.46
CA LYS A 281 6.16 3.08 -16.57
C LYS A 281 7.11 4.08 -15.92
N GLN A 282 7.93 3.62 -14.97
CA GLN A 282 8.88 4.50 -14.28
C GLN A 282 10.22 3.80 -14.07
N LEU A 283 11.29 4.44 -14.52
CA LEU A 283 12.67 4.06 -14.25
C LEU A 283 13.41 5.26 -13.66
N ASP A 284 13.92 5.12 -12.45
CA ASP A 284 14.86 6.08 -11.87
C ASP A 284 16.25 5.47 -11.84
N MET A 285 17.20 6.13 -12.49
CA MET A 285 18.61 5.74 -12.55
C MET A 285 19.50 6.95 -12.27
N TRP A 286 19.04 7.84 -11.37
CA TRP A 286 19.74 9.07 -11.03
C TRP A 286 21.22 8.82 -10.68
N ASP A 287 22.07 9.68 -11.23
CA ASP A 287 23.52 9.68 -11.05
C ASP A 287 24.24 8.37 -11.46
N ASN A 288 23.65 7.56 -12.35
CA ASN A 288 24.36 6.42 -12.93
C ASN A 288 25.42 6.89 -13.95
N PRO A 289 26.73 6.74 -13.69
CA PRO A 289 27.78 7.27 -14.57
C PRO A 289 27.92 6.50 -15.89
N ASN A 290 27.41 5.26 -15.96
CA ASN A 290 27.54 4.40 -17.14
C ASN A 290 26.43 4.67 -18.18
N CYS A 291 25.42 5.46 -17.83
CA CYS A 291 24.41 5.96 -18.77
C CYS A 291 24.92 7.22 -19.47
N THR A 292 25.80 7.02 -20.46
CA THR A 292 26.32 8.11 -21.30
C THR A 292 25.21 8.76 -22.13
N ASN A 293 25.50 9.92 -22.73
CA ASN A 293 24.52 10.62 -23.57
C ASN A 293 24.04 9.76 -24.76
N ASP A 294 24.90 8.90 -25.31
CA ASP A 294 24.53 7.99 -26.40
C ASP A 294 23.48 6.97 -25.93
N ILE A 295 23.68 6.39 -24.75
CA ILE A 295 22.72 5.49 -24.11
C ILE A 295 21.40 6.23 -23.83
N LEU A 296 21.45 7.46 -23.33
CA LEU A 296 20.24 8.25 -23.09
C LEU A 296 19.46 8.53 -24.38
N ASN A 297 20.16 8.78 -25.50
CA ASN A 297 19.52 8.98 -26.81
C ASN A 297 18.81 7.69 -27.28
N ILE A 298 19.43 6.53 -27.08
CA ILE A 298 18.81 5.23 -27.36
C ILE A 298 17.56 5.02 -26.50
N LEU A 299 17.65 5.31 -25.19
CA LEU A 299 16.51 5.21 -24.27
C LEU A 299 15.36 6.14 -24.67
N ILE A 300 15.64 7.37 -25.12
CA ILE A 300 14.61 8.29 -25.64
C ILE A 300 13.95 7.71 -26.89
N ALA A 301 14.72 7.15 -27.82
CA ALA A 301 14.18 6.54 -29.04
C ALA A 301 13.26 5.36 -28.72
N ILE A 302 13.68 4.48 -27.80
CA ILE A 302 12.86 3.35 -27.33
C ILE A 302 11.59 3.87 -26.64
N ALA A 303 11.72 4.83 -25.72
CA ALA A 303 10.59 5.39 -24.99
C ALA A 303 9.53 6.02 -25.93
N LYS A 304 9.97 6.69 -27.00
CA LYS A 304 9.07 7.26 -28.03
C LYS A 304 8.45 6.22 -28.95
N SER A 305 9.09 5.07 -29.14
CA SER A 305 8.55 3.99 -29.95
C SER A 305 7.41 3.23 -29.24
N ARG A 306 7.26 3.41 -27.93
CA ARG A 306 6.15 2.85 -27.16
C ARG A 306 4.86 3.61 -27.48
N GLY A 307 3.74 2.89 -27.52
CA GLY A 307 2.40 3.49 -27.69
C GLY A 307 1.99 4.38 -26.52
N ASP A 308 0.96 5.19 -26.72
CA ASP A 308 0.43 6.15 -25.73
C ASP A 308 0.02 5.49 -24.40
N ASP A 309 -0.33 4.19 -24.42
CA ASP A 309 -0.71 3.39 -23.26
C ASP A 309 0.50 2.85 -22.46
N ARG A 310 1.71 2.90 -23.03
CA ARG A 310 2.95 2.31 -22.49
C ARG A 310 4.06 3.33 -22.28
N THR A 311 3.71 4.61 -22.14
CA THR A 311 4.67 5.69 -21.89
C THR A 311 5.51 5.41 -20.66
N ILE A 312 6.82 5.63 -20.76
CA ILE A 312 7.78 5.47 -19.67
C ILE A 312 8.37 6.82 -19.26
N THR A 313 8.44 7.05 -17.95
CA THR A 313 9.18 8.16 -17.35
C THR A 313 10.55 7.67 -16.91
N ILE A 314 11.62 8.29 -17.41
CA ILE A 314 13.01 7.98 -17.07
C ILE A 314 13.61 9.18 -16.31
N VAL A 315 14.18 8.93 -15.14
CA VAL A 315 14.87 9.93 -14.32
C VAL A 315 16.38 9.70 -14.37
N HIS A 316 17.10 10.69 -14.88
CA HIS A 316 18.56 10.72 -14.92
C HIS A 316 19.07 12.16 -14.90
N LYS A 317 20.26 12.41 -14.32
CA LYS A 317 20.80 13.78 -14.13
C LYS A 317 21.03 14.56 -15.43
N ASN A 318 21.35 13.86 -16.50
CA ASN A 318 21.62 14.46 -17.82
C ASN A 318 20.42 14.35 -18.78
N LEU A 319 19.24 13.90 -18.31
CA LEU A 319 18.06 13.69 -19.16
C LEU A 319 16.99 14.76 -18.89
N LEU A 320 16.76 15.65 -19.86
CA LEU A 320 15.82 16.77 -19.76
C LEU A 320 14.69 16.71 -20.81
N HIS A 321 14.51 15.59 -21.51
CA HIS A 321 13.53 15.48 -22.59
C HIS A 321 12.08 15.54 -22.04
N PRO A 322 11.24 16.53 -22.40
CA PRO A 322 9.95 16.77 -21.74
C PRO A 322 8.98 15.58 -21.77
N ALA A 323 8.96 14.83 -22.87
CA ALA A 323 8.07 13.67 -23.02
C ALA A 323 8.52 12.41 -22.25
N VAL A 324 9.82 12.31 -21.89
CA VAL A 324 10.40 11.10 -21.28
C VAL A 324 10.84 11.36 -19.84
N ALA A 325 11.12 12.61 -19.48
CA ALA A 325 11.52 13.03 -18.15
C ALA A 325 10.69 14.22 -17.63
N PRO A 326 9.34 14.16 -17.66
CA PRO A 326 8.46 15.28 -17.29
C PRO A 326 8.58 15.68 -15.82
N THR A 327 8.92 14.73 -14.95
CA THR A 327 8.98 14.91 -13.49
C THR A 327 10.41 14.97 -12.96
N ASN A 328 11.42 15.19 -13.83
CA ASN A 328 12.81 15.26 -13.37
C ASN A 328 12.95 16.37 -12.30
N PRO A 329 13.08 16.02 -11.01
CA PRO A 329 12.94 16.98 -9.92
C PRO A 329 14.00 18.09 -9.98
N TRP A 330 15.10 17.83 -10.68
CA TRP A 330 16.23 18.73 -10.85
C TRP A 330 16.15 19.66 -12.06
N ALA A 331 15.25 19.43 -13.01
CA ALA A 331 14.97 20.40 -14.08
C ALA A 331 14.48 21.74 -13.51
N VAL A 332 13.82 21.70 -12.34
CA VAL A 332 13.30 22.88 -11.62
C VAL A 332 14.40 23.62 -10.85
N VAL A 333 15.45 22.92 -10.39
CA VAL A 333 16.52 23.52 -9.56
C VAL A 333 17.48 24.36 -10.41
N ASN A 334 17.81 23.92 -11.63
CA ASN A 334 18.69 24.67 -12.54
C ASN A 334 17.99 25.79 -13.33
N ALA A 335 16.65 25.87 -13.30
CA ALA A 335 15.90 27.00 -13.87
C ALA A 335 15.93 28.25 -12.98
N LYS A 336 16.40 28.14 -11.71
CA LYS A 336 16.53 29.27 -10.77
C LYS A 336 17.96 29.77 -10.59
N THR A 337 18.94 29.15 -11.26
CA THR A 337 20.37 29.48 -11.17
C THR A 337 20.99 29.89 -12.51
N ARG A 338 20.17 30.27 -13.50
CA ARG A 338 20.63 30.92 -14.73
C ARG A 338 20.07 32.32 -14.87
#